data_AF-A0A7X5Q3R3-F1
#
_entry.id   AF-A0A7X5Q3R3-F1
#
_cell.length_a   1.000
_cell.length_b   1.000
_cell.length_c   1.000
_cell.angle_alpha   90.00
_cell.angle_beta   90.00
_cell.angle_gamma   90.00
#
_symmetry.space_group_name_H-M   'P 1'
#
loop_
_entity.id
_entity.type
_entity.pdbx_description
1 polymer ?
#
loop_
_entity_poly.entity_id
_entity_poly.type
_entity_poly.pdbx_seq_one_letter_code
_entity_poly.pdbx_strand_id
1 'polypeptide(L)'
;MDLSNKIRKIEALISGTKSEGERQAAEFAKQRLEEKISAQPSEYSIRVNSPWKKRLFVAVCCKHGLHTYRYKGQKYTTTMTWVSKPFMDQILWPEFNKYAKIFDDLAEEIMNDLISKIHQVDEEEVVISGKLPPTMMSTAPS
;
A
#
# COMPACT_ATOMS: atom_id res chain seq x y z
N MET A 1 -11.83 -15.18 -9.41
CA MET A 1 -12.69 -15.01 -10.60
C MET A 1 -11.83 -14.40 -11.69
N ASP A 2 -11.56 -15.16 -12.74
CA ASP A 2 -10.55 -14.86 -13.76
C ASP A 2 -10.91 -13.63 -14.63
N LEU A 3 -9.91 -12.80 -14.98
CA LEU A 3 -10.11 -11.55 -15.72
C LEU A 3 -10.68 -11.81 -17.13
N SER A 4 -10.32 -12.95 -17.74
CA SER A 4 -10.80 -13.38 -19.06
C SER A 4 -12.32 -13.64 -19.07
N ASN A 5 -12.87 -14.15 -17.96
CA ASN A 5 -14.31 -14.35 -17.82
C ASN A 5 -15.09 -13.03 -17.73
N LYS A 6 -14.45 -11.94 -17.25
CA LYS A 6 -15.06 -10.61 -17.26
C LYS A 6 -15.12 -10.01 -18.67
N ILE A 7 -14.09 -10.21 -19.51
CA ILE A 7 -14.13 -9.78 -20.92
C ILE A 7 -15.27 -10.48 -21.66
N ARG A 8 -15.38 -11.80 -21.55
CA ARG A 8 -16.46 -12.56 -22.22
C ARG A 8 -17.86 -12.06 -21.85
N LYS A 9 -18.06 -11.65 -20.59
CA LYS A 9 -19.33 -11.06 -20.13
C LYS A 9 -19.57 -9.67 -20.74
N ILE A 10 -18.53 -8.84 -20.85
CA ILE A 10 -18.62 -7.53 -21.48
C ILE A 10 -18.90 -7.68 -23.00
N GLU A 11 -18.25 -8.63 -23.67
CA GLU A 11 -18.50 -8.91 -25.10
C GLU A 11 -19.92 -9.40 -25.37
N ALA A 12 -20.47 -10.23 -24.49
CA ALA A 12 -21.87 -10.65 -24.58
C ALA A 12 -22.87 -9.50 -24.35
N LEU A 13 -22.52 -8.52 -23.52
CA LEU A 13 -23.31 -7.29 -23.33
C LEU A 13 -23.23 -6.38 -24.56
N ILE A 14 -22.04 -6.23 -25.16
CA ILE A 14 -21.81 -5.42 -26.37
C ILE A 14 -22.60 -5.98 -27.56
N SER A 15 -22.62 -7.31 -27.75
CA SER A 15 -23.31 -7.93 -28.89
C SER A 15 -24.84 -7.87 -28.80
N GLY A 16 -25.40 -7.67 -27.60
CA GLY A 16 -26.84 -7.59 -27.36
C GLY A 16 -27.42 -6.17 -27.33
N THR A 17 -26.61 -5.12 -27.35
CA THR A 17 -27.05 -3.74 -27.08
C THR A 17 -27.36 -2.96 -28.37
N LYS A 18 -28.54 -2.31 -28.43
CA LYS A 18 -29.02 -1.53 -29.60
C LYS A 18 -28.66 -0.04 -29.58
N SER A 19 -28.08 0.47 -28.48
CA SER A 19 -27.76 1.89 -28.30
C SER A 19 -26.25 2.17 -28.44
N GLU A 20 -25.91 3.13 -29.29
CA GLU A 20 -24.53 3.49 -29.65
C GLU A 20 -23.68 3.92 -28.43
N GLY A 21 -24.29 4.65 -27.48
CA GLY A 21 -23.59 5.16 -26.30
C GLY A 21 -23.24 4.09 -25.27
N GLU A 22 -24.10 3.09 -25.09
CA GLU A 22 -23.85 1.95 -24.20
C GLU A 22 -22.79 1.01 -24.79
N ARG A 23 -22.78 0.88 -26.13
CA ARG A 23 -21.77 0.12 -26.87
C ARG A 23 -20.38 0.73 -26.71
N GLN A 24 -20.23 2.04 -26.88
CA GLN A 24 -18.96 2.75 -26.67
C GLN A 24 -18.46 2.64 -25.23
N ALA A 25 -19.34 2.82 -24.23
CA ALA A 25 -18.95 2.67 -22.83
C ALA A 25 -18.45 1.25 -22.50
N ALA A 26 -19.09 0.23 -23.07
CA ALA A 26 -18.68 -1.16 -22.91
C ALA A 26 -17.39 -1.49 -23.67
N GLU A 27 -17.17 -0.92 -24.86
CA GLU A 27 -15.90 -1.04 -25.60
C GLU A 27 -14.73 -0.40 -24.84
N PHE A 28 -14.89 0.79 -24.26
CA PHE A 28 -13.88 1.37 -23.38
C PHE A 28 -13.61 0.51 -22.13
N ALA A 29 -14.64 -0.10 -21.56
CA ALA A 29 -14.48 -1.01 -20.43
C ALA A 29 -13.71 -2.29 -20.83
N LYS A 30 -13.95 -2.80 -22.05
CA LYS A 30 -13.22 -3.93 -22.63
C LYS A 30 -11.76 -3.57 -22.90
N GLN A 31 -11.49 -2.44 -23.55
CA GLN A 31 -10.13 -1.99 -23.85
C GLN A 31 -9.28 -1.85 -22.58
N ARG A 32 -9.84 -1.25 -21.52
CA ARG A 32 -9.18 -1.19 -20.18
C ARG A 32 -8.89 -2.55 -19.59
N LEU A 33 -9.68 -3.57 -19.92
CA LEU A 33 -9.53 -4.93 -19.42
C LEU A 33 -8.53 -5.73 -20.26
N GLU A 34 -8.47 -5.47 -21.58
CA GLU A 34 -7.45 -6.00 -22.48
C GLU A 34 -6.06 -5.44 -22.17
N GLU A 35 -5.95 -4.14 -21.89
CA GLU A 35 -4.70 -3.51 -21.43
C GLU A 35 -4.18 -4.14 -20.12
N LYS A 36 -5.09 -4.56 -19.23
CA LYS A 36 -4.73 -5.27 -17.99
C LYS A 36 -4.14 -6.65 -18.22
N ILE A 37 -4.57 -7.33 -19.29
CA ILE A 37 -4.12 -8.69 -19.63
C ILE A 37 -2.86 -8.64 -20.49
N SER A 38 -2.77 -7.68 -21.41
CA SER A 38 -1.60 -7.47 -22.28
C SER A 38 -0.38 -6.93 -21.52
N ALA A 39 -0.57 -6.31 -20.35
CA ALA A 39 0.53 -5.78 -19.57
C ALA A 39 1.43 -6.90 -19.06
N GLN A 40 2.61 -7.02 -19.65
CA GLN A 40 3.62 -7.97 -19.19
C GLN A 40 4.04 -7.64 -17.75
N PRO A 41 4.16 -8.65 -16.87
CA PRO A 41 4.69 -8.44 -15.52
C PRO A 41 6.10 -7.86 -15.58
N SER A 42 6.36 -6.85 -14.74
CA SER A 42 7.68 -6.29 -14.55
C SER A 42 8.08 -6.39 -13.08
N GLU A 43 9.38 -6.32 -12.81
CA GLU A 43 9.88 -6.25 -11.45
C GLU A 43 9.58 -4.88 -10.82
N TYR A 44 8.97 -4.88 -9.64
CA TYR A 44 8.72 -3.69 -8.82
C TYR A 44 9.59 -3.69 -7.57
N SER A 45 10.22 -2.55 -7.28
CA SER A 45 10.92 -2.30 -6.02
C SER A 45 10.05 -1.51 -5.05
N ILE A 46 9.61 -2.15 -3.97
CA ILE A 46 8.80 -1.52 -2.95
C ILE A 46 9.67 -1.19 -1.75
N ARG A 47 9.78 0.11 -1.46
CA ARG A 47 10.54 0.65 -0.34
C ARG A 47 9.57 1.29 0.63
N VAL A 48 9.52 0.74 1.84
CA VAL A 48 8.73 1.31 2.93
C VAL A 48 9.67 1.73 4.06
N ASN A 49 9.25 2.70 4.86
CA ASN A 49 10.04 3.19 6.00
C ASN A 49 9.76 2.41 7.30
N SER A 50 8.89 1.41 7.26
CA SER A 50 8.51 0.59 8.42
C SER A 50 8.67 -0.90 8.11
N PRO A 51 9.37 -1.67 8.96
CA PRO A 51 9.43 -3.13 8.85
C PRO A 51 8.05 -3.79 8.87
N TRP A 52 7.11 -3.25 9.66
CA TRP A 52 5.75 -3.74 9.79
C TRP A 52 4.94 -3.53 8.50
N LYS A 53 5.03 -2.33 7.92
CA LYS A 53 4.41 -2.04 6.62
C LYS A 53 4.98 -2.95 5.52
N LYS A 54 6.27 -3.31 5.57
CA LYS A 54 6.84 -4.27 4.61
C LYS A 54 6.18 -5.63 4.73
N ARG A 55 6.01 -6.12 5.96
CA ARG A 55 5.35 -7.40 6.24
C ARG A 55 3.89 -7.39 5.78
N LEU A 56 3.17 -6.28 5.98
CA LEU A 56 1.82 -6.11 5.44
C LEU A 56 1.79 -6.20 3.92
N PHE A 57 2.70 -5.50 3.23
CA PHE A 57 2.80 -5.57 1.78
C PHE A 57 3.08 -7.01 1.30
N VAL A 58 4.02 -7.72 1.94
CA VAL A 58 4.30 -9.14 1.64
C VAL A 58 3.05 -10.01 1.84
N ALA A 59 2.28 -9.79 2.91
CA ALA A 59 1.05 -10.54 3.15
C ALA A 59 0.00 -10.30 2.05
N VAL A 60 -0.14 -9.05 1.58
CA VAL A 60 -1.01 -8.71 0.44
C VAL A 60 -0.53 -9.39 -0.83
N CYS A 61 0.77 -9.40 -1.12
CA CYS A 61 1.33 -10.17 -2.24
C CYS A 61 0.99 -11.66 -2.14
N CYS A 62 1.25 -12.28 -0.98
CA CYS A 62 0.96 -13.70 -0.76
C CYS A 62 -0.53 -14.03 -0.92
N LYS A 63 -1.43 -13.15 -0.45
CA LYS A 63 -2.89 -13.29 -0.63
C LYS A 63 -3.28 -13.36 -2.12
N HIS A 64 -2.57 -12.63 -2.97
CA HIS A 64 -2.79 -12.60 -4.42
C HIS A 64 -1.95 -13.62 -5.19
N GLY A 65 -1.25 -14.53 -4.49
CA GLY A 65 -0.39 -15.55 -5.11
C GLY A 65 0.90 -15.00 -5.72
N LEU A 66 1.30 -13.77 -5.36
CA LEU A 66 2.54 -13.16 -5.82
C LEU A 66 3.71 -13.55 -4.90
N HIS A 67 4.86 -13.78 -5.51
CA HIS A 67 6.10 -13.99 -4.79
C HIS A 67 6.81 -12.67 -4.51
N THR A 68 7.39 -12.58 -3.31
CA THR A 68 8.23 -11.46 -2.91
C THR A 68 9.63 -11.95 -2.60
N TYR A 69 10.64 -11.18 -2.98
CA TYR A 69 12.04 -11.46 -2.68
C TYR A 69 12.78 -10.15 -2.39
N ARG A 70 14.08 -10.22 -2.16
CA ARG A 70 14.93 -9.07 -1.89
C ARG A 70 16.35 -9.39 -2.32
N TYR A 71 17.02 -8.44 -2.96
CA TYR A 71 18.43 -8.59 -3.32
C TYR A 71 19.36 -8.42 -2.12
N LYS A 72 20.53 -9.07 -2.17
CA LYS A 72 21.59 -8.87 -1.17
C LYS A 72 21.99 -7.40 -1.13
N GLY A 73 22.15 -6.84 0.07
CA GLY A 73 22.53 -5.43 0.27
C GLY A 73 21.37 -4.42 0.27
N GLN A 74 20.15 -4.81 -0.14
CA GLN A 74 18.99 -3.92 0.01
C GLN A 74 18.59 -3.76 1.48
N LYS A 75 18.08 -2.58 1.85
CA LYS A 75 17.54 -2.31 3.19
C LYS A 75 16.50 -3.37 3.59
N TYR A 76 16.43 -3.70 4.89
CA TYR A 76 15.50 -4.73 5.37
C TYR A 76 14.03 -4.37 5.14
N THR A 77 13.72 -3.08 4.97
CA THR A 77 12.39 -2.54 4.68
C THR A 77 12.05 -2.49 3.17
N THR A 78 12.93 -3.02 2.31
CA THR A 78 12.70 -3.14 0.86
C THR A 78 12.25 -4.56 0.50
N THR A 79 11.35 -4.68 -0.47
CA THR A 79 10.98 -5.96 -1.10
C THR A 79 10.72 -5.78 -2.59
N MET A 80 10.92 -6.84 -3.36
CA MET A 80 10.74 -6.91 -4.80
C MET A 80 9.59 -7.86 -5.12
N THR A 81 8.82 -7.58 -6.18
CA THR A 81 7.78 -8.50 -6.68
C THR A 81 7.58 -8.33 -8.18
N TRP A 82 7.24 -9.42 -8.88
CA TRP A 82 6.88 -9.39 -10.30
C TRP A 82 5.37 -9.28 -10.45
N VAL A 83 4.91 -8.20 -11.07
CA VAL A 83 3.47 -7.95 -11.23
C VAL A 83 3.24 -7.01 -12.41
N SER A 84 2.09 -7.12 -13.06
CA SER A 84 1.72 -6.18 -14.12
C SER A 84 1.38 -4.81 -13.52
N LYS A 85 1.74 -3.73 -14.22
CA LYS A 85 1.46 -2.36 -13.78
C LYS A 85 -0.02 -2.14 -13.43
N PRO A 86 -1.00 -2.58 -14.25
CA PRO A 86 -2.40 -2.37 -13.91
C PRO A 86 -2.84 -3.11 -12.65
N PHE A 87 -2.28 -4.30 -12.37
CA PHE A 87 -2.57 -5.04 -11.14
C PHE A 87 -1.95 -4.35 -9.92
N MET A 88 -0.70 -3.88 -10.04
CA MET A 88 -0.04 -3.08 -9.00
C MET A 88 -0.88 -1.85 -8.62
N ASP A 89 -1.22 -1.02 -9.61
CA ASP A 89 -1.82 0.29 -9.39
C ASP A 89 -3.27 0.20 -8.89
N GLN A 90 -4.03 -0.79 -9.37
CA GLN A 90 -5.49 -0.84 -9.14
C GLN A 90 -5.91 -1.85 -8.07
N ILE A 91 -5.05 -2.81 -7.73
CA ILE A 91 -5.39 -3.88 -6.79
C ILE A 91 -4.38 -3.87 -5.65
N LEU A 92 -3.12 -4.15 -5.93
CA LEU A 92 -2.12 -4.43 -4.92
C LEU A 92 -1.84 -3.21 -4.02
N TRP A 93 -1.55 -2.06 -4.63
CA TRP A 93 -1.21 -0.83 -3.91
C TRP A 93 -2.40 -0.25 -3.13
N PRO A 94 -3.61 -0.12 -3.70
CA PRO A 94 -4.77 0.34 -2.95
C PRO A 94 -5.13 -0.57 -1.78
N GLU A 95 -5.02 -1.89 -1.94
CA GLU A 95 -5.28 -2.84 -0.86
C GLU A 95 -4.24 -2.76 0.25
N PHE A 96 -2.95 -2.69 -0.10
CA PHE A 96 -1.89 -2.42 0.86
C PHE A 96 -2.15 -1.14 1.65
N ASN A 97 -2.51 -0.03 0.99
CA ASN A 97 -2.77 1.24 1.66
C ASN A 97 -3.93 1.17 2.66
N LYS A 98 -4.98 0.39 2.36
CA LYS A 98 -6.09 0.15 3.30
C LYS A 98 -5.60 -0.53 4.58
N TYR A 99 -4.82 -1.60 4.44
CA TYR A 99 -4.26 -2.29 5.61
C TYR A 99 -3.22 -1.45 6.35
N ALA A 100 -2.40 -0.69 5.63
CA ALA A 100 -1.43 0.21 6.22
C ALA A 100 -2.10 1.31 7.05
N LYS A 101 -3.22 1.87 6.55
CA LYS A 101 -4.02 2.84 7.31
C LYS A 101 -4.60 2.24 8.58
N ILE A 102 -5.25 1.07 8.49
CA ILE A 102 -5.78 0.38 9.67
C ILE A 102 -4.68 0.09 10.70
N PHE A 103 -3.50 -0.30 10.23
CA PHE A 103 -2.34 -0.50 11.09
C PHE A 103 -1.89 0.80 11.77
N ASP A 104 -1.80 1.91 11.04
CA ASP A 104 -1.40 3.20 11.58
C ASP A 104 -2.41 3.67 12.65
N ASP A 105 -3.71 3.61 12.35
CA ASP A 105 -4.78 4.01 13.26
C ASP A 105 -4.75 3.20 14.58
N LEU A 106 -4.60 1.87 14.47
CA LEU A 106 -4.50 0.98 15.65
C LEU A 106 -3.20 1.19 16.43
N ALA A 107 -2.08 1.39 15.73
CA ALA A 107 -0.80 1.62 16.38
C ALA A 107 -0.84 2.94 17.17
N GLU A 108 -1.41 4.00 16.60
CA GLU A 108 -1.58 5.29 17.26
C GLU A 108 -2.45 5.17 18.52
N GLU A 109 -3.61 4.50 18.43
CA GLU A 109 -4.50 4.29 19.58
C GLU A 109 -3.79 3.57 20.73
N ILE A 110 -3.14 2.43 20.43
CA ILE A 110 -2.44 1.62 21.45
C ILE A 110 -1.26 2.39 22.04
N MET A 111 -0.52 3.11 21.20
CA MET A 111 0.63 3.90 21.65
C MET A 111 0.19 5.05 22.56
N ASN A 112 -0.88 5.76 22.22
CA ASN A 112 -1.40 6.86 23.03
C ASN A 112 -1.90 6.37 24.39
N ASP A 113 -2.62 5.24 24.42
CA ASP A 113 -3.03 4.60 25.69
C ASP A 113 -1.82 4.21 26.54
N LEU A 114 -0.81 3.58 25.94
CA LEU A 114 0.42 3.20 26.64
C LEU A 114 1.19 4.42 27.18
N ILE A 115 1.33 5.48 26.38
CA ILE A 115 2.00 6.72 26.78
C ILE A 115 1.28 7.33 27.98
N SER A 116 -0.06 7.43 27.93
CA SER A 116 -0.87 8.01 29.02
C SER A 116 -0.70 7.27 30.35
N LYS A 117 -0.42 5.96 30.31
CA LYS A 117 -0.16 5.12 31.48
C LYS A 117 1.26 5.28 32.03
N ILE A 118 2.21 5.70 31.20
CA ILE A 118 3.58 5.99 31.63
C ILE A 118 3.64 7.39 32.26
N HIS A 119 3.24 8.42 31.50
CA HIS A 119 3.19 9.79 31.98
C HIS A 119 2.31 10.66 31.07
N GLN A 120 1.74 11.74 31.61
CA GLN A 120 1.07 12.74 30.80
C GLN A 120 2.13 13.60 30.11
N VAL A 121 2.29 13.39 28.81
CA VAL A 121 3.26 14.11 27.98
C VAL A 121 2.53 15.28 27.33
N ASP A 122 2.75 16.50 27.83
CA ASP A 122 2.20 17.73 27.23
C ASP A 122 3.04 18.23 26.05
N GLU A 123 4.35 17.90 26.03
CA GLU A 123 5.29 18.20 24.94
C GLU A 123 6.22 16.99 24.72
N GLU A 124 6.35 16.50 23.47
CA GLU A 124 7.18 15.32 23.16
C GLU A 124 8.69 15.63 23.22
N GLU A 125 9.17 16.57 22.40
CA GLU A 125 10.58 16.94 22.33
C GLU A 125 10.74 18.41 21.91
N VAL A 126 11.62 19.14 22.60
CA VAL A 126 11.97 20.51 22.22
C VAL A 126 13.04 20.47 21.13
N VAL A 127 12.65 20.87 19.92
CA VAL A 127 13.58 21.00 18.79
C VAL A 127 14.42 22.26 18.94
N ILE A 128 15.74 22.10 19.14
CA ILE A 128 16.68 23.21 19.31
C ILE A 128 17.64 23.28 18.11
N SER A 129 17.73 24.45 17.48
CA SER A 129 18.77 24.74 16.50
C SER A 129 20.03 25.29 17.20
N GLY A 130 21.00 24.44 17.53
CA GLY A 130 22.28 24.87 18.10
C GLY A 130 22.68 24.10 19.35
N LYS A 131 23.21 24.80 20.37
CA LYS A 131 23.60 24.18 21.65
C LYS A 131 22.41 24.09 22.60
N LEU A 132 22.31 22.97 23.32
CA LEU A 132 21.31 22.76 24.36
C LEU A 132 21.38 23.91 25.38
N PRO A 133 20.26 24.60 25.68
CA PRO A 133 20.26 25.68 26.65
C PRO A 133 20.61 25.11 28.03
N PRO A 134 21.45 25.82 28.82
CA PRO A 134 21.92 25.34 30.11
C PRO A 134 20.78 25.05 31.10
N THR A 135 19.62 25.69 30.94
CA THR A 135 18.41 25.45 31.72
C THR A 135 17.86 24.02 31.58
N MET A 136 18.14 23.34 30.46
CA MET A 136 17.72 21.94 30.22
C MET A 136 18.82 20.92 30.59
N MET A 137 19.98 21.36 31.06
CA MET A 137 21.10 20.47 31.42
C MET A 137 21.01 19.94 32.86
N SER A 138 20.12 20.49 33.70
CA SER A 138 20.00 20.14 35.12
C SER A 138 18.54 20.03 35.56
N THR A 139 17.89 18.95 35.14
CA THR A 139 16.65 18.48 35.77
C THR A 139 16.74 16.96 35.92
N ALA A 140 17.58 16.51 36.86
CA ALA A 140 17.46 15.14 37.35
C ALA A 140 16.18 15.08 38.21
N PRO A 141 15.29 14.11 38.02
CA PRO A 141 14.17 13.93 38.93
C PRO A 141 14.71 13.55 40.31
N SER A 142 14.28 14.30 41.35
CA SER A 142 14.49 13.93 42.75
C SER A 142 13.55 12.81 43.17
#